data_AF-A0A9D0VG79-F1
#
_entry.id   AF-A0A9D0VG79-F1
#
_cell.length_a   1.000
_cell.length_b   1.000
_cell.length_c   1.000
_cell.angle_alpha   90.00
_cell.angle_beta   90.00
_cell.angle_gamma   90.00
#
_symmetry.space_group_name_H-M   'P 1'
#
loop_
_entity.id
_entity.type
_entity.pdbx_description
1 polymer ?
#
loop_
_entity_poly.entity_id
_entity_poly.type
_entity_poly.pdbx_seq_one_letter_code
_entity_poly.pdbx_strand_id
1 'polypeptide(L)'
;MVWPDWIEELKERYLADEGNVFVLHGDVQGVTFEADGAQLDCVGVLRRFLARTRPIVGVLRPWPSPSRLEFAGIADRTLFENLIKAHELVEGRVDALKETTPNEALARIWKALSTQGTAQAYLVTESERLIPGHRRRVDPVPGAPFLLDWPRQQRLLQSNNIVIFLTRKLDAIRAELVDSSVIVAVAPSRRVPMAEAAGGGALHGGALHADPLVPADVPSPPLDDPLAPVPAIEAPAIEAPAIEAPAIEAPAIEVPPPLPAAGGPEIDLDAIRRDLEVALVRTILEHPEAHRPARLPVMAAVSEVVAHNRPDVWGLLTFGLDDEAEVVVQGSGADRFLQAWRQDIALDAAAGMLMRSIEGSFSEQSPPPLEQPAVTALAKRIAKLLERI
;
A
#
# COMPACT_ATOMS: atom_id res chain seq x y z
N MET A 1 -5.10 0.45 -21.79
CA MET A 1 -5.89 0.95 -20.65
C MET A 1 -6.49 2.27 -21.07
N VAL A 2 -7.82 2.37 -21.10
CA VAL A 2 -8.51 3.63 -21.38
C VAL A 2 -8.82 4.26 -20.03
N TRP A 3 -8.22 5.41 -19.75
CA TRP A 3 -8.52 6.17 -18.54
C TRP A 3 -9.76 7.03 -18.76
N PRO A 4 -10.54 7.32 -17.71
CA PRO A 4 -11.59 8.33 -17.79
C PRO A 4 -11.02 9.69 -18.23
N ASP A 5 -11.77 10.48 -19.00
CA ASP A 5 -11.29 11.77 -19.54
C ASP A 5 -10.77 12.72 -18.44
N TRP A 6 -11.38 12.72 -17.25
CA TRP A 6 -10.95 13.55 -16.12
C TRP A 6 -9.55 13.17 -15.57
N ILE A 7 -9.07 11.94 -15.80
CA ILE A 7 -7.69 11.54 -15.49
C ILE A 7 -6.71 12.18 -16.48
N GLU A 8 -7.07 12.24 -17.76
CA GLU A 8 -6.24 12.94 -18.75
C GLU A 8 -6.23 14.44 -18.47
N GLU A 9 -7.36 15.04 -18.10
CA GLU A 9 -7.39 16.44 -17.63
C GLU A 9 -6.47 16.64 -16.42
N LEU A 10 -6.58 15.79 -15.38
CA LEU A 10 -5.69 15.86 -14.21
C LEU A 10 -4.21 15.80 -14.60
N LYS A 11 -3.85 14.90 -15.52
CA LYS A 11 -2.49 14.72 -16.03
C LYS A 11 -2.01 15.93 -16.83
N GLU A 12 -2.84 16.46 -17.72
CA GLU A 12 -2.52 17.65 -18.52
C GLU A 12 -2.26 18.86 -17.62
N ARG A 13 -3.16 19.11 -16.66
CA ARG A 13 -3.04 20.19 -15.65
C ARG A 13 -1.75 20.07 -14.84
N TYR A 14 -1.43 18.84 -14.42
CA TYR A 14 -0.20 18.55 -13.69
C TYR A 14 1.05 18.80 -14.53
N LEU A 15 1.09 18.32 -15.78
CA LEU A 15 2.23 18.51 -16.68
C LEU A 15 2.40 19.96 -17.13
N ALA A 16 1.33 20.74 -17.11
CA ALA A 16 1.35 22.18 -17.34
C ALA A 16 1.84 23.00 -16.13
N ASP A 17 2.24 22.33 -15.03
CA ASP A 17 2.69 22.95 -13.78
C ASP A 17 1.64 23.92 -13.18
N GLU A 18 0.35 23.64 -13.41
CA GLU A 18 -0.74 24.49 -12.89
C GLU A 18 -0.91 24.35 -11.36
N GLY A 19 -0.41 23.25 -10.78
CA GLY A 19 -0.38 23.05 -9.33
C GLY A 19 -0.12 21.62 -8.89
N ASN A 20 0.16 21.49 -7.60
CA ASN A 20 0.42 20.21 -6.92
C ASN A 20 -0.70 19.83 -5.94
N VAL A 21 -1.73 20.68 -5.84
CA VAL A 21 -2.94 20.43 -5.05
C VAL A 21 -4.16 20.52 -5.95
N PHE A 22 -4.93 19.45 -5.98
CA PHE A 22 -6.12 19.32 -6.80
C PHE A 22 -7.36 19.12 -5.92
N VAL A 23 -8.49 19.65 -6.35
CA VAL A 23 -9.81 19.34 -5.80
C VAL A 23 -10.62 18.64 -6.89
N LEU A 24 -10.91 17.38 -6.67
CA LEU A 24 -11.77 16.58 -7.53
C LEU A 24 -13.18 16.58 -6.96
N HIS A 25 -14.15 17.02 -7.74
CA HIS A 25 -15.55 17.12 -7.31
C HIS A 25 -16.52 16.39 -8.24
N GLY A 26 -17.68 15.98 -7.71
CA GLY A 26 -18.72 15.28 -8.48
C GLY A 26 -19.09 13.96 -7.84
N ASP A 27 -19.48 12.97 -8.64
CA ASP A 27 -19.89 11.66 -8.12
C ASP A 27 -18.68 10.73 -7.86
N VAL A 28 -17.79 11.19 -6.97
CA VAL A 28 -16.54 10.53 -6.60
C VAL A 28 -16.71 9.21 -5.84
N GLN A 29 -17.93 8.88 -5.41
CA GLN A 29 -18.23 7.65 -4.65
C GLN A 29 -19.29 6.74 -5.32
N GLY A 30 -20.16 7.28 -6.18
CA GLY A 30 -21.24 6.52 -6.84
C GLY A 30 -20.89 6.01 -8.23
N VAL A 31 -19.81 6.50 -8.85
CA VAL A 31 -19.37 6.07 -10.18
C VAL A 31 -18.32 4.97 -10.07
N THR A 32 -18.54 3.90 -10.83
CA THR A 32 -17.53 2.88 -11.11
C THR A 32 -16.97 3.08 -12.51
N PHE A 33 -15.69 2.84 -12.65
CA PHE A 33 -14.95 2.93 -13.90
C PHE A 33 -14.33 1.57 -14.19
N GLU A 34 -14.34 1.16 -15.46
CA GLU A 34 -13.64 -0.04 -15.87
C GLU A 34 -12.16 0.28 -16.14
N ALA A 35 -11.26 -0.39 -15.44
CA ALA A 35 -9.83 -0.24 -15.66
C ALA A 35 -9.13 -1.61 -15.54
N ASP A 36 -8.55 -2.07 -16.65
CA ASP A 36 -7.96 -3.41 -16.80
C ASP A 36 -8.90 -4.55 -16.39
N GLY A 37 -10.15 -4.49 -16.85
CA GLY A 37 -11.19 -5.49 -16.58
C GLY A 37 -11.73 -5.49 -15.15
N ALA A 38 -11.28 -4.57 -14.29
CA ALA A 38 -11.82 -4.38 -12.95
C ALA A 38 -12.74 -3.16 -12.89
N GLN A 39 -13.85 -3.28 -12.18
CA GLN A 39 -14.70 -2.14 -11.80
C GLN A 39 -14.09 -1.47 -10.56
N LEU A 40 -13.62 -0.24 -10.70
CA LEU A 40 -12.97 0.54 -9.66
C LEU A 40 -13.78 1.79 -9.35
N ASP A 41 -13.82 2.21 -8.09
CA ASP A 41 -14.31 3.54 -7.72
C ASP A 41 -13.28 4.62 -8.12
N CYS A 42 -13.65 5.90 -7.98
CA CYS A 42 -12.74 7.03 -8.29
C CYS A 42 -11.41 6.93 -7.54
N VAL A 43 -11.44 6.54 -6.26
CA VAL A 43 -10.23 6.36 -5.44
C VAL A 43 -9.35 5.23 -5.98
N GLY A 44 -9.93 4.11 -6.39
CA GLY A 44 -9.24 2.97 -6.98
C GLY A 44 -8.59 3.33 -8.32
N VAL A 45 -9.29 4.09 -9.18
CA VAL A 45 -8.73 4.62 -10.43
C VAL A 45 -7.53 5.53 -10.15
N LEU A 46 -7.70 6.54 -9.28
CA LEU A 46 -6.62 7.47 -8.92
C LEU A 46 -5.42 6.75 -8.33
N ARG A 47 -5.64 5.83 -7.40
CA ARG A 47 -4.57 5.06 -6.77
C ARG A 47 -3.79 4.26 -7.81
N ARG A 48 -4.48 3.58 -8.74
CA ARG A 48 -3.84 2.80 -9.80
C ARG A 48 -3.10 3.69 -10.80
N PHE A 49 -3.68 4.84 -11.16
CA PHE A 49 -3.06 5.81 -12.04
C PHE A 49 -1.78 6.40 -11.44
N LEU A 50 -1.85 6.90 -10.21
CA LEU A 50 -0.73 7.56 -9.51
C LEU A 50 0.40 6.57 -9.18
N ALA A 51 0.08 5.33 -8.83
CA ALA A 51 1.10 4.32 -8.50
C ALA A 51 2.03 3.96 -9.67
N ARG A 52 1.70 4.37 -10.90
CA ARG A 52 2.57 4.18 -12.07
C ARG A 52 3.78 5.12 -12.07
N THR A 53 3.66 6.28 -11.42
CA THR A 53 4.69 7.34 -11.44
C THR A 53 5.13 7.75 -10.04
N ARG A 54 4.43 7.30 -9.00
CA ARG A 54 4.71 7.63 -7.61
C ARG A 54 5.04 6.37 -6.81
N PRO A 55 6.22 6.30 -6.17
CA PRO A 55 6.56 5.18 -5.27
C PRO A 55 5.71 5.12 -4.00
N ILE A 56 5.04 6.22 -3.63
CA ILE A 56 4.16 6.28 -2.46
C ILE A 56 2.83 6.88 -2.87
N VAL A 57 1.75 6.12 -2.68
CA VAL A 57 0.37 6.61 -2.82
C VAL A 57 -0.41 6.29 -1.55
N GLY A 58 -0.72 7.33 -0.77
CA GLY A 58 -1.52 7.24 0.45
C GLY A 58 -2.97 7.65 0.21
N VAL A 59 -3.91 7.00 0.90
CA VAL A 59 -5.33 7.38 0.91
C VAL A 59 -5.75 7.65 2.35
N LEU A 60 -6.02 8.92 2.66
CA LEU A 60 -6.61 9.31 3.93
C LEU A 60 -8.13 9.22 3.82
N ARG A 61 -8.70 8.27 4.57
CA ARG A 61 -10.12 8.15 4.86
C ARG A 61 -10.38 8.72 6.26
N PRO A 62 -10.87 9.97 6.37
CA PRO A 62 -11.06 10.60 7.67
C PRO A 62 -12.22 9.99 8.48
N TRP A 63 -13.13 9.25 7.83
CA TRP A 63 -14.22 8.50 8.46
C TRP A 63 -14.33 7.05 7.94
N PRO A 64 -14.90 6.12 8.75
CA PRO A 64 -15.31 6.28 10.15
C PRO A 64 -14.09 6.43 11.10
N SER A 65 -14.31 6.92 12.33
CA SER A 65 -13.24 7.04 13.34
C SER A 65 -12.83 5.66 13.87
N PRO A 66 -11.52 5.37 14.07
CA PRO A 66 -10.37 6.26 13.84
C PRO A 66 -10.08 6.46 12.35
N SER A 67 -9.56 7.64 11.99
CA SER A 67 -9.12 7.92 10.61
C SER A 67 -8.13 6.86 10.13
N ARG A 68 -8.21 6.51 8.85
CA ARG A 68 -7.33 5.50 8.25
C ARG A 68 -6.49 6.12 7.15
N LEU A 69 -5.17 6.07 7.32
CA LEU A 69 -4.21 6.35 6.26
C LEU A 69 -3.77 5.02 5.63
N GLU A 70 -4.36 4.72 4.47
CA GLU A 70 -4.20 3.47 3.75
C GLU A 70 -3.09 3.62 2.69
N PHE A 71 -2.33 2.54 2.45
CA PHE A 71 -1.29 2.48 1.42
C PHE A 71 -1.50 1.26 0.54
N ALA A 72 -0.86 1.22 -0.63
CA ALA A 72 -1.09 0.13 -1.56
C ALA A 72 -0.52 -1.21 -1.08
N GLY A 73 0.62 -1.16 -0.39
CA GLY A 73 1.25 -2.30 0.25
C GLY A 73 2.09 -1.89 1.43
N ILE A 74 2.71 -2.88 2.07
CA ILE A 74 3.59 -2.69 3.23
C ILE A 74 4.83 -1.87 2.83
N ALA A 75 5.35 -2.04 1.60
CA ALA A 75 6.50 -1.30 1.10
C ALA A 75 6.27 0.22 1.10
N ASP A 76 5.16 0.69 0.50
CA ASP A 76 4.76 2.10 0.49
C ASP A 76 4.63 2.66 1.91
N ARG A 77 4.01 1.89 2.82
CA ARG A 77 3.90 2.26 4.23
C ARG A 77 5.28 2.41 4.88
N THR A 78 6.19 1.47 4.65
CA THR A 78 7.56 1.54 5.19
C THR A 78 8.32 2.75 4.64
N LEU A 79 8.21 3.03 3.35
CA LEU A 79 8.82 4.22 2.75
C LEU A 79 8.25 5.51 3.37
N PHE A 80 6.93 5.59 3.54
CA PHE A 80 6.27 6.71 4.22
C PHE A 80 6.79 6.92 5.65
N GLU A 81 6.87 5.86 6.47
CA GLU A 81 7.42 5.96 7.83
C GLU A 81 8.88 6.41 7.84
N ASN A 82 9.67 5.99 6.85
CA ASN A 82 11.07 6.43 6.70
C ASN A 82 11.16 7.91 6.34
N LEU A 83 10.27 8.43 5.48
CA LEU A 83 10.22 9.86 5.15
C LEU A 83 9.85 10.72 6.37
N ILE A 84 8.94 10.23 7.23
CA ILE A 84 8.61 10.91 8.49
C ILE A 84 9.82 10.93 9.41
N LYS A 85 10.49 9.79 9.63
CA LYS A 85 11.70 9.72 10.46
C LYS A 85 12.81 10.63 9.93
N ALA A 86 12.99 10.68 8.61
CA ALA A 86 13.97 11.56 7.98
C ALA A 86 13.63 13.04 8.25
N HIS A 87 12.35 13.42 8.14
CA HIS A 87 11.90 14.77 8.49
C HIS A 87 12.16 15.11 9.96
N GLU A 88 11.81 14.21 10.88
CA GLU A 88 12.02 14.39 12.33
C GLU A 88 13.50 14.49 12.70
N LEU A 89 14.36 13.73 12.00
CA LEU A 89 15.80 13.80 12.15
C LEU A 89 16.35 15.17 11.71
N VAL A 90 15.88 15.70 10.58
CA VAL A 90 16.30 17.02 10.05
C VAL A 90 15.83 18.16 10.95
N GLU A 91 14.59 18.11 11.44
CA GLU A 91 14.02 19.15 12.32
C GLU A 91 14.49 19.02 13.78
N GLY A 92 15.15 17.90 14.15
CA GLY A 92 15.59 17.64 15.52
C GLY A 92 14.45 17.51 16.53
N ARG A 93 13.23 17.19 16.06
CA ARG A 93 12.02 17.07 16.87
C ARG A 93 11.24 15.82 16.46
N VAL A 94 10.92 14.98 17.45
CA VAL A 94 10.04 13.82 17.28
C VAL A 94 8.67 14.19 17.84
N ASP A 95 7.64 14.17 16.99
CA ASP A 95 6.26 14.35 17.47
C ASP A 95 5.55 13.01 17.45
N ALA A 96 4.97 12.60 18.58
CA ALA A 96 4.29 11.32 18.74
C ALA A 96 2.91 11.30 18.06
N LEU A 97 2.85 11.49 16.74
CA LEU A 97 1.62 11.47 15.94
C LEU A 97 1.21 10.01 15.63
N LYS A 98 -0.03 9.63 15.99
CA LYS A 98 -0.50 8.22 15.95
C LYS A 98 -1.54 7.91 14.86
N GLU A 99 -1.86 8.85 13.97
CA GLU A 99 -2.93 8.70 12.94
C GLU A 99 -4.32 8.42 13.53
N THR A 100 -4.56 8.74 14.82
CA THR A 100 -5.85 8.42 15.47
C THR A 100 -6.95 9.41 15.07
N THR A 101 -6.54 10.61 14.69
CA THR A 101 -7.43 11.66 14.18
C THR A 101 -7.02 12.09 12.78
N PRO A 102 -7.96 12.60 11.97
CA PRO A 102 -7.63 13.08 10.63
C PRO A 102 -6.53 14.16 10.63
N ASN A 103 -6.49 15.02 11.64
CA ASN A 103 -5.47 16.07 11.76
C ASN A 103 -4.08 15.49 12.06
N GLU A 104 -3.99 14.44 12.88
CA GLU A 104 -2.72 13.72 13.09
C GLU A 104 -2.24 13.02 11.82
N ALA A 105 -3.16 12.44 11.05
CA ALA A 105 -2.83 11.81 9.77
C ALA A 105 -2.36 12.85 8.74
N LEU A 106 -3.04 14.00 8.64
CA LEU A 106 -2.62 15.13 7.79
C LEU A 106 -1.26 15.70 8.21
N ALA A 107 -1.00 15.78 9.51
CA ALA A 107 0.30 16.21 10.03
C ALA A 107 1.43 15.27 9.57
N ARG A 108 1.20 13.96 9.63
CA ARG A 108 2.14 12.95 9.16
C ARG A 108 2.34 13.00 7.63
N ILE A 109 1.26 13.19 6.87
CA ILE A 109 1.33 13.44 5.42
C ILE A 109 2.20 14.67 5.14
N TRP A 110 1.98 15.79 5.85
CA TRP A 110 2.76 17.01 5.66
C TRP A 110 4.25 16.80 5.97
N LYS A 111 4.59 16.07 7.04
CA LYS A 111 5.97 15.71 7.36
C LYS A 111 6.63 14.95 6.21
N ALA A 112 5.94 13.94 5.66
CA ALA A 112 6.44 13.16 4.53
C ALA A 112 6.58 14.02 3.26
N LEU A 113 5.59 14.87 2.95
CA LEU A 113 5.63 15.83 1.83
C LEU A 113 6.76 16.85 1.94
N SER A 114 7.21 17.16 3.16
CA SER A 114 8.31 18.07 3.43
C SER A 114 9.70 17.45 3.20
N THR A 115 9.78 16.13 2.98
CA THR A 115 11.04 15.44 2.68
C THR A 115 11.30 15.45 1.17
N GLN A 116 12.47 15.93 0.76
CA GLN A 116 12.86 16.02 -0.65
C GLN A 116 13.29 14.67 -1.23
N GLY A 117 13.30 14.57 -2.56
CA GLY A 117 13.88 13.44 -3.29
C GLY A 117 12.96 12.24 -3.50
N THR A 118 11.76 12.22 -2.90
CA THR A 118 10.76 11.16 -3.15
C THR A 118 9.46 11.78 -3.64
N ALA A 119 9.05 11.39 -4.84
CA ALA A 119 7.75 11.75 -5.39
C ALA A 119 6.62 11.00 -4.64
N GLN A 120 5.61 11.73 -4.21
CA GLN A 120 4.52 11.18 -3.39
C GLN A 120 3.17 11.63 -3.93
N ALA A 121 2.13 10.84 -3.69
CA ALA A 121 0.76 11.30 -3.87
C ALA A 121 -0.12 10.92 -2.68
N TYR A 122 -1.02 11.84 -2.29
CA TYR A 122 -1.98 11.60 -1.22
C TYR A 122 -3.39 11.96 -1.67
N LEU A 123 -4.31 11.02 -1.48
CA LEU A 123 -5.74 11.21 -1.72
C LEU A 123 -6.43 11.47 -0.38
N VAL A 124 -7.19 12.54 -0.26
CA VAL A 124 -7.98 12.89 0.92
C VAL A 124 -9.45 12.77 0.57
N THR A 125 -10.10 11.71 1.04
CA THR A 125 -11.53 11.48 0.75
C THR A 125 -12.42 12.29 1.67
N GLU A 126 -13.63 12.62 1.25
CA GLU A 126 -14.65 13.31 2.07
C GLU A 126 -14.14 14.64 2.64
N SER A 127 -13.48 15.42 1.78
CA SER A 127 -12.78 16.65 2.16
C SER A 127 -13.73 17.70 2.76
N GLU A 128 -15.02 17.67 2.40
CA GLU A 128 -16.08 18.49 3.01
C GLU A 128 -16.28 18.25 4.51
N ARG A 129 -15.86 17.11 5.04
CA ARG A 129 -15.92 16.84 6.49
C ARG A 129 -14.71 17.37 7.23
N LEU A 130 -13.55 17.39 6.56
CA LEU A 130 -12.30 17.94 7.10
C LEU A 130 -12.31 19.48 7.07
N ILE A 131 -12.80 20.05 5.97
CA ILE A 131 -12.72 21.47 5.66
C ILE A 131 -14.11 21.99 5.24
N PRO A 132 -15.12 21.87 6.12
CA PRO A 132 -16.49 22.25 5.77
C PRO A 132 -16.62 23.74 5.46
N GLY A 133 -17.27 24.07 4.35
CA GLY A 133 -17.44 25.44 3.88
C GLY A 133 -18.16 26.35 4.87
N HIS A 134 -19.07 25.81 5.69
CA HIS A 134 -19.84 26.58 6.67
C HIS A 134 -19.09 26.90 7.97
N ARG A 135 -17.95 26.24 8.26
CA ARG A 135 -17.21 26.50 9.51
C ARG A 135 -16.25 27.67 9.33
N ARG A 136 -16.31 28.63 10.26
CA ARG A 136 -15.39 29.78 10.30
C ARG A 136 -13.95 29.37 10.60
N ARG A 137 -13.75 28.34 11.42
CA ARG A 137 -12.43 27.87 11.84
C ARG A 137 -12.23 26.42 11.41
N VAL A 138 -11.09 26.17 10.78
CA VAL A 138 -10.56 24.82 10.53
C VAL A 138 -9.56 24.53 11.64
N ASP A 139 -9.63 23.33 12.20
CA ASP A 139 -8.68 22.95 13.26
C ASP A 139 -7.26 22.91 12.68
N PRO A 140 -6.27 23.47 13.40
CA PRO A 140 -4.90 23.46 12.91
C PRO A 140 -4.38 22.02 12.81
N VAL A 141 -3.59 21.75 11.77
CA VAL A 141 -2.88 20.49 11.61
C VAL A 141 -1.57 20.58 12.41
N PRO A 142 -1.33 19.71 13.41
CA PRO A 142 -0.14 19.79 14.26
C PRO A 142 1.15 19.77 13.45
N GLY A 143 2.04 20.74 13.66
CA GLY A 143 3.35 20.77 12.99
C GLY A 143 3.30 21.02 11.47
N ALA A 144 2.14 21.40 10.92
CA ALA A 144 1.97 21.75 9.51
C ALA A 144 1.41 23.17 9.34
N PRO A 145 1.64 23.81 8.18
CA PRO A 145 0.89 24.99 7.77
C PRO A 145 -0.62 24.71 7.77
N PHE A 146 -1.42 25.77 7.82
CA PHE A 146 -2.86 25.63 7.65
C PHE A 146 -3.17 24.92 6.34
N LEU A 147 -4.13 24.00 6.38
CA LEU A 147 -4.48 23.15 5.23
C LEU A 147 -4.88 23.98 4.00
N LEU A 148 -5.50 25.14 4.24
CA LEU A 148 -5.89 26.10 3.20
C LEU A 148 -4.68 26.78 2.52
N ASP A 149 -3.52 26.79 3.15
CA ASP A 149 -2.29 27.38 2.61
C ASP A 149 -1.45 26.38 1.82
N TRP A 150 -1.77 25.07 1.86
CA TRP A 150 -0.97 24.02 1.22
C TRP A 150 -0.71 24.26 -0.28
N PRO A 151 -1.69 24.69 -1.09
CA PRO A 151 -1.43 24.96 -2.51
C PRO A 151 -0.43 26.08 -2.76
N ARG A 152 -0.22 26.97 -1.78
CA ARG A 152 0.73 28.09 -1.85
C ARG A 152 2.09 27.76 -1.24
N GLN A 153 2.26 26.58 -0.64
CA GLN A 153 3.50 26.21 -0.01
C GLN A 153 4.58 25.97 -1.06
N GLN A 154 5.63 26.80 -1.04
CA GLN A 154 6.75 26.70 -1.99
C GLN A 154 7.39 25.31 -2.00
N ARG A 155 7.47 24.65 -0.84
CA ARG A 155 7.98 23.26 -0.76
C ARG A 155 7.15 22.30 -1.60
N LEU A 156 5.83 22.44 -1.57
CA LEU A 156 4.95 21.57 -2.35
C LEU A 156 5.03 21.93 -3.83
N LEU A 157 5.00 23.23 -4.18
CA LEU A 157 5.13 23.73 -5.55
C LEU A 157 6.45 23.33 -6.22
N GLN A 158 7.56 23.31 -5.47
CA GLN A 158 8.88 22.91 -5.98
C GLN A 158 9.12 21.39 -5.94
N SER A 159 8.15 20.63 -5.43
CA SER A 159 8.25 19.18 -5.33
C SER A 159 7.49 18.50 -6.45
N ASN A 160 7.84 17.24 -6.67
CA ASN A 160 7.10 16.35 -7.56
C ASN A 160 5.99 15.60 -6.79
N ASN A 161 5.38 16.25 -5.79
CA ASN A 161 4.34 15.66 -4.95
C ASN A 161 2.95 16.12 -5.38
N ILE A 162 1.94 15.28 -5.16
CA ILE A 162 0.55 15.58 -5.50
C ILE A 162 -0.34 15.37 -4.26
N VAL A 163 -1.25 16.31 -3.98
CA VAL A 163 -2.31 16.14 -3.00
C VAL A 163 -3.65 16.32 -3.71
N ILE A 164 -4.56 15.36 -3.55
CA ILE A 164 -5.88 15.40 -4.17
C ILE A 164 -6.96 15.35 -3.10
N PHE A 165 -7.76 16.40 -3.01
CA PHE A 165 -8.94 16.46 -2.17
C PHE A 165 -10.16 16.01 -2.96
N LEU A 166 -10.80 14.93 -2.54
CA LEU A 166 -12.03 14.43 -3.16
C LEU A 166 -13.24 14.94 -2.39
N THR A 167 -14.23 15.44 -3.12
CA THR A 167 -15.49 15.91 -2.56
C THR A 167 -16.68 15.58 -3.44
N ARG A 168 -17.87 15.43 -2.83
CA ARG A 168 -19.10 15.28 -3.62
C ARG A 168 -19.60 16.62 -4.17
N LYS A 169 -19.37 17.70 -3.42
CA LYS A 169 -19.96 19.02 -3.67
C LYS A 169 -18.94 20.11 -3.40
N LEU A 170 -18.61 20.88 -4.43
CA LEU A 170 -17.56 21.90 -4.33
C LEU A 170 -17.92 23.00 -3.31
N ASP A 171 -19.20 23.37 -3.22
CA ASP A 171 -19.74 24.34 -2.25
C ASP A 171 -19.77 23.82 -0.80
N ALA A 172 -19.55 22.53 -0.58
CA ALA A 172 -19.43 21.95 0.75
C ALA A 172 -18.03 22.14 1.36
N ILE A 173 -17.05 22.60 0.58
CA ILE A 173 -15.67 22.89 1.03
C ILE A 173 -15.46 24.39 1.16
N ARG A 174 -14.52 24.79 2.03
CA ARG A 174 -14.04 26.18 2.13
C ARG A 174 -13.58 26.72 0.78
N ALA A 175 -14.13 27.87 0.39
CA ALA A 175 -13.79 28.55 -0.85
C ALA A 175 -12.29 28.84 -0.97
N GLU A 176 -11.58 29.10 0.14
CA GLU A 176 -10.15 29.38 0.10
C GLU A 176 -9.31 28.21 -0.42
N LEU A 177 -9.72 26.96 -0.15
CA LEU A 177 -9.06 25.79 -0.72
C LEU A 177 -9.38 25.67 -2.22
N VAL A 178 -10.65 25.90 -2.59
CA VAL A 178 -11.10 25.86 -3.99
C VAL A 178 -10.37 26.90 -4.82
N ASP A 179 -10.30 28.14 -4.36
CA ASP A 179 -9.68 29.28 -5.05
C ASP A 179 -8.16 29.15 -5.19
N SER A 180 -7.53 28.29 -4.37
CA SER A 180 -6.08 28.08 -4.39
C SER A 180 -5.66 26.75 -5.01
N SER A 181 -6.60 25.89 -5.39
CA SER A 181 -6.32 24.56 -5.95
C SER A 181 -6.75 24.46 -7.42
N VAL A 182 -6.20 23.47 -8.12
CA VAL A 182 -6.68 23.11 -9.47
C VAL A 182 -7.95 22.28 -9.33
N ILE A 183 -9.03 22.70 -9.99
CA ILE A 183 -10.33 22.03 -9.91
C ILE A 183 -10.50 21.08 -11.10
N VAL A 184 -10.88 19.83 -10.82
CA VAL A 184 -11.19 18.83 -11.86
C VAL A 184 -12.57 18.23 -11.59
N ALA A 185 -13.44 18.27 -12.59
CA ALA A 185 -14.79 17.73 -12.47
C ALA A 185 -14.81 16.23 -12.82
N VAL A 186 -15.28 15.41 -11.89
CA VAL A 186 -15.53 13.99 -12.13
C VAL A 186 -16.92 13.85 -12.72
N ALA A 187 -16.98 13.82 -14.06
CA ALA A 187 -18.21 13.60 -14.78
C ALA A 187 -18.79 12.21 -14.43
N PRO A 188 -20.12 12.09 -14.26
CA PRO A 188 -20.74 10.78 -14.11
C PRO A 188 -20.45 9.97 -15.37
N SER A 189 -19.86 8.79 -15.23
CA SER A 189 -19.72 7.88 -16.37
C SER A 189 -21.11 7.68 -16.95
N ARG A 190 -21.28 8.03 -18.22
CA ARG A 190 -22.47 7.62 -18.98
C ARG A 190 -22.49 6.11 -18.85
N ARG A 191 -23.38 5.57 -18.01
CA ARG A 191 -23.66 4.13 -18.02
C ARG A 191 -24.08 3.88 -19.46
N VAL A 192 -23.21 3.27 -20.24
CA VAL A 192 -23.64 2.64 -21.48
C VAL A 192 -24.64 1.61 -20.96
N PRO A 193 -25.95 1.79 -21.20
CA PRO A 193 -26.89 0.77 -20.77
C PRO A 193 -26.35 -0.53 -21.37
N MET A 194 -26.12 -1.53 -20.52
CA MET A 194 -25.90 -2.91 -20.97
C MET A 194 -27.21 -3.33 -21.65
N ALA A 195 -27.43 -2.83 -22.86
CA ALA A 195 -28.47 -3.28 -23.74
C ALA A 195 -28.10 -4.72 -24.06
N GLU A 196 -28.81 -5.62 -23.39
CA GLU A 196 -29.02 -7.03 -23.75
C GLU A 196 -28.09 -7.54 -24.85
N ALA A 197 -26.87 -7.94 -24.48
CA ALA A 197 -26.08 -8.89 -25.24
C ALA A 197 -26.68 -10.32 -25.14
N ALA A 198 -28.00 -10.40 -25.11
CA ALA A 198 -28.84 -11.60 -25.10
C ALA A 198 -29.81 -11.50 -26.28
N GLY A 199 -29.27 -11.44 -27.49
CA GLY A 199 -30.06 -11.29 -28.72
C GLY A 199 -29.33 -11.71 -29.98
N GLY A 200 -28.38 -12.65 -29.87
CA GLY A 200 -27.79 -13.31 -31.03
C GLY A 200 -28.75 -14.35 -31.59
N GLY A 201 -29.55 -13.98 -32.59
CA GLY A 201 -30.33 -14.96 -33.35
C GLY A 201 -31.29 -14.36 -34.37
N ALA A 202 -30.78 -13.87 -35.51
CA ALA A 202 -31.33 -14.17 -36.83
C ALA A 202 -30.58 -13.43 -37.96
N LEU A 203 -30.14 -14.22 -38.92
CA LEU A 203 -29.62 -13.82 -40.23
C LEU A 203 -30.70 -13.08 -41.05
N HIS A 204 -30.32 -12.01 -41.75
CA HIS A 204 -30.78 -11.52 -43.08
C HIS A 204 -30.19 -10.11 -43.26
N GLY A 205 -29.40 -9.75 -44.27
CA GLY A 205 -29.59 -10.05 -45.69
C GLY A 205 -30.53 -9.01 -46.30
N GLY A 206 -30.04 -7.81 -46.65
CA GLY A 206 -30.85 -6.84 -47.38
C GLY A 206 -30.27 -5.42 -47.44
N ALA A 207 -29.85 -5.02 -48.63
CA ALA A 207 -29.52 -3.65 -48.99
C ALA A 207 -30.76 -2.75 -49.04
N LEU A 208 -30.57 -1.45 -48.80
CA LEU A 208 -31.01 -0.30 -49.61
C LEU A 208 -31.41 0.93 -48.78
N HIS A 209 -31.02 2.07 -49.34
CA HIS A 209 -31.60 3.41 -49.23
C HIS A 209 -31.45 4.21 -47.91
N ALA A 210 -30.58 5.21 -48.03
CA ALA A 210 -30.57 6.42 -47.23
C ALA A 210 -31.76 7.32 -47.60
N ASP A 211 -32.43 7.84 -46.58
CA ASP A 211 -33.25 9.05 -46.64
C ASP A 211 -33.11 9.79 -45.29
N PRO A 212 -32.97 11.14 -45.26
CA PRO A 212 -32.75 11.89 -44.03
C PRO A 212 -34.09 12.31 -43.41
N LEU A 213 -34.43 11.74 -42.25
CA LEU A 213 -35.59 12.14 -41.48
C LEU A 213 -35.26 13.29 -40.51
N VAL A 214 -36.08 14.33 -40.64
CA VAL A 214 -36.20 15.56 -39.84
C VAL A 214 -36.39 15.26 -38.35
N PRO A 215 -35.74 15.99 -37.41
CA PRO A 215 -36.02 15.84 -36.00
C PRO A 215 -37.37 16.49 -35.64
N ALA A 216 -38.32 15.65 -35.22
CA ALA A 216 -39.57 16.09 -34.62
C ALA A 216 -39.33 16.51 -33.16
N ASP A 217 -39.65 17.76 -32.87
CA ASP A 217 -39.68 18.36 -31.54
C ASP A 217 -40.90 17.80 -30.78
N VAL A 218 -40.65 16.95 -29.77
CA VAL A 218 -41.70 16.39 -28.90
C VAL A 218 -41.47 16.91 -27.48
N PRO A 219 -42.37 17.73 -26.92
CA PRO A 219 -42.25 18.19 -25.54
C PRO A 219 -42.59 17.05 -24.56
N SER A 220 -41.65 16.74 -23.67
CA SER A 220 -41.86 15.83 -22.55
C SER A 220 -42.90 16.39 -21.57
N PRO A 221 -43.87 15.56 -21.11
CA PRO A 221 -44.82 15.99 -20.09
C PRO A 221 -44.16 16.06 -18.69
N PRO A 222 -44.65 16.91 -17.78
CA PRO A 222 -44.19 16.96 -16.40
C PRO A 222 -44.71 15.71 -15.65
N LEU A 223 -43.79 14.96 -15.05
CA LEU A 223 -44.08 13.90 -14.09
C LEU A 223 -44.14 14.53 -12.68
N ASP A 224 -45.36 14.73 -12.19
CA ASP A 224 -45.64 14.98 -10.77
C ASP A 224 -45.65 13.63 -10.03
N ASP A 225 -44.55 13.33 -9.32
CA ASP A 225 -44.51 12.20 -8.38
C ASP A 225 -45.03 12.63 -7.00
N PRO A 226 -46.11 12.02 -6.48
CA PRO A 226 -46.59 12.31 -5.13
C PRO A 226 -45.69 11.62 -4.09
N LEU A 227 -45.07 12.42 -3.22
CA LEU A 227 -44.39 11.98 -2.00
C LEU A 227 -45.39 11.32 -1.04
N ALA A 228 -45.38 9.99 -0.99
CA ALA A 228 -46.04 9.23 0.08
C ALA A 228 -45.18 9.26 1.36
N PRO A 229 -45.77 9.50 2.55
CA PRO A 229 -45.04 9.47 3.81
C PRO A 229 -44.70 8.03 4.21
N VAL A 230 -43.41 7.79 4.46
CA VAL A 230 -42.89 6.52 4.98
C VAL A 230 -43.22 6.44 6.48
N PRO A 231 -43.87 5.36 6.98
CA PRO A 231 -44.18 5.23 8.40
C PRO A 231 -42.91 4.97 9.22
N ALA A 232 -42.77 5.70 10.32
CA ALA A 232 -41.73 5.46 11.31
C ALA A 232 -42.00 4.15 12.05
N ILE A 233 -41.07 3.20 11.92
CA ILE A 233 -41.07 1.94 12.68
C ILE A 233 -40.17 2.15 13.89
N GLU A 234 -40.76 2.22 15.08
CA GLU A 234 -40.02 2.17 16.35
C GLU A 234 -39.56 0.73 16.60
N ALA A 235 -38.26 0.54 16.73
CA ALA A 235 -37.67 -0.75 17.08
C ALA A 235 -37.83 -1.01 18.59
N PRO A 236 -38.33 -2.18 19.01
CA PRO A 236 -38.45 -2.51 20.42
C PRO A 236 -37.08 -2.76 21.04
N ALA A 237 -36.82 -2.12 22.18
CA ALA A 237 -35.66 -2.39 23.02
C ALA A 237 -35.79 -3.79 23.65
N ILE A 238 -34.89 -4.69 23.31
CA ILE A 238 -34.77 -6.02 23.93
C ILE A 238 -33.69 -5.93 25.00
N GLU A 239 -34.10 -5.97 26.27
CA GLU A 239 -33.19 -6.17 27.40
C GLU A 239 -32.72 -7.62 27.44
N ALA A 240 -31.40 -7.83 27.32
CA ALA A 240 -30.80 -9.15 27.44
C ALA A 240 -30.71 -9.57 28.92
N PRO A 241 -31.17 -10.78 29.28
CA PRO A 241 -31.05 -11.28 30.65
C PRO A 241 -29.60 -11.63 30.97
N ALA A 242 -29.11 -11.11 32.11
CA ALA A 242 -27.83 -11.51 32.68
C ALA A 242 -27.92 -12.95 33.19
N ILE A 243 -27.11 -13.83 32.60
CA ILE A 243 -26.94 -15.22 33.05
C ILE A 243 -25.66 -15.26 33.89
N GLU A 244 -25.81 -15.44 35.21
CA GLU A 244 -24.70 -15.76 36.11
C GLU A 244 -24.22 -17.19 35.86
N ALA A 245 -22.95 -17.33 35.44
CA ALA A 245 -22.32 -18.63 35.27
C ALA A 245 -21.92 -19.20 36.66
N PRO A 246 -22.22 -20.48 36.96
CA PRO A 246 -21.80 -21.11 38.20
C PRO A 246 -20.29 -21.32 38.24
N ALA A 247 -19.66 -20.93 39.35
CA ALA A 247 -18.26 -21.20 39.63
C ALA A 247 -18.08 -22.71 39.88
N ILE A 248 -17.33 -23.36 38.98
CA ILE A 248 -16.88 -24.75 39.15
C ILE A 248 -15.44 -24.68 39.68
N GLU A 249 -15.24 -25.07 40.95
CA GLU A 249 -13.92 -25.31 41.52
C GLU A 249 -13.32 -26.57 40.89
N ALA A 250 -12.31 -26.38 40.03
CA ALA A 250 -11.53 -27.48 39.48
C ALA A 250 -10.56 -28.05 40.54
N PRO A 251 -10.42 -29.38 40.66
CA PRO A 251 -9.50 -30.00 41.61
C PRO A 251 -8.05 -29.66 41.26
N ALA A 252 -7.27 -29.33 42.29
CA ALA A 252 -5.84 -29.03 42.18
C ALA A 252 -5.07 -30.26 41.66
N ILE A 253 -4.59 -30.18 40.42
CA ILE A 253 -3.65 -31.14 39.84
C ILE A 253 -2.25 -30.69 40.26
N GLU A 254 -1.57 -31.50 41.07
CA GLU A 254 -0.14 -31.32 41.36
C GLU A 254 0.65 -31.47 40.07
N VAL A 255 1.17 -30.35 39.56
CA VAL A 255 2.06 -30.31 38.40
C VAL A 255 3.43 -30.82 38.85
N PRO A 256 3.95 -31.93 38.28
CA PRO A 256 5.28 -32.42 38.62
C PRO A 256 6.35 -31.35 38.30
N PRO A 257 7.46 -31.31 39.05
CA PRO A 257 8.49 -30.30 38.88
C PRO A 257 9.03 -30.32 37.44
N PRO A 258 9.22 -29.15 36.81
CA PRO A 258 9.70 -29.07 35.43
C PRO A 258 11.06 -29.75 35.33
N LEU A 259 11.16 -30.70 34.39
CA LEU A 259 12.43 -31.32 34.02
C LEU A 259 13.43 -30.19 33.71
N PRO A 260 14.69 -30.29 34.17
CA PRO A 260 15.71 -29.30 33.87
C PRO A 260 15.79 -29.15 32.35
N ALA A 261 15.52 -27.94 31.86
CA ALA A 261 15.60 -27.63 30.44
C ALA A 261 17.01 -28.04 29.97
N ALA A 262 17.08 -29.05 29.11
CA ALA A 262 18.31 -29.41 28.44
C ALA A 262 18.77 -28.15 27.71
N GLY A 263 19.81 -27.49 28.23
CA GLY A 263 20.35 -26.27 27.65
C GLY A 263 20.78 -26.58 26.23
N GLY A 264 19.99 -26.15 25.25
CA GLY A 264 20.41 -26.16 23.87
C GLY A 264 21.68 -25.34 23.71
N PRO A 265 22.49 -25.60 22.67
CA PRO A 265 23.65 -24.77 22.37
C PRO A 265 23.23 -23.30 22.29
N GLU A 266 23.93 -22.45 23.03
CA GLU A 266 23.68 -21.00 23.03
C GLU A 266 24.00 -20.46 21.63
N ILE A 267 23.01 -19.81 21.00
CA ILE A 267 23.14 -19.26 19.66
C ILE A 267 23.78 -17.86 19.75
N ASP A 268 25.03 -17.75 19.32
CA ASP A 268 25.75 -16.47 19.23
C ASP A 268 25.42 -15.74 17.92
N LEU A 269 24.67 -14.64 18.03
CA LEU A 269 24.26 -13.83 16.87
C LEU A 269 25.45 -13.18 16.15
N ASP A 270 26.51 -12.81 16.87
CA ASP A 270 27.70 -12.19 16.27
C ASP A 270 28.55 -13.23 15.53
N ALA A 271 28.56 -14.49 15.98
CA ALA A 271 29.13 -15.59 15.22
C ALA A 271 28.34 -15.83 13.92
N ILE A 272 27.01 -15.95 14.00
CA ILE A 272 26.14 -16.13 12.81
C ILE A 272 26.35 -15.00 11.80
N ARG A 273 26.44 -13.74 12.25
CA ARG A 273 26.66 -12.60 11.34
C ARG A 273 27.98 -12.74 10.58
N ARG A 274 29.07 -13.07 11.28
CA ARG A 274 30.41 -13.23 10.67
C ARG A 274 30.41 -14.36 9.64
N ASP A 275 29.84 -15.51 9.99
CA ASP A 275 29.76 -16.66 9.09
C ASP A 275 28.92 -16.33 7.86
N LEU A 276 27.82 -15.60 8.04
CA LEU A 276 26.96 -15.15 6.95
C LEU A 276 27.66 -14.19 5.99
N GLU A 277 28.43 -13.22 6.49
CA GLU A 277 29.19 -12.29 5.62
C GLU A 277 30.18 -13.03 4.73
N VAL A 278 30.92 -13.98 5.31
CA VAL A 278 31.89 -14.83 4.58
C VAL A 278 31.17 -15.66 3.51
N ALA A 279 30.06 -16.32 3.89
CA ALA A 279 29.26 -17.13 2.98
C ALA A 279 28.63 -16.29 1.84
N LEU A 280 28.14 -15.09 2.15
CA LEU A 280 27.57 -14.18 1.15
C LEU A 280 28.59 -13.75 0.11
N VAL A 281 29.78 -13.31 0.53
CA VAL A 281 30.82 -12.89 -0.42
C VAL A 281 31.18 -14.03 -1.37
N ARG A 282 31.42 -15.24 -0.82
CA ARG A 282 31.73 -16.42 -1.63
C ARG A 282 30.62 -16.74 -2.63
N THR A 283 29.39 -16.92 -2.15
CA THR A 283 28.26 -17.35 -3.00
C THR A 283 27.87 -16.30 -4.04
N ILE A 284 28.01 -15.01 -3.75
CA ILE A 284 27.77 -13.94 -4.73
C ILE A 284 28.80 -14.00 -5.88
N LEU A 285 30.05 -14.36 -5.58
CA LEU A 285 31.10 -14.49 -6.60
C LEU A 285 30.98 -15.80 -7.41
N GLU A 286 30.52 -16.88 -6.79
CA GLU A 286 30.36 -18.19 -7.44
C GLU A 286 29.12 -18.26 -8.35
N HIS A 287 28.03 -17.57 -7.99
CA HIS A 287 26.80 -17.61 -8.76
C HIS A 287 26.81 -16.62 -9.94
N PRO A 288 26.40 -17.04 -11.15
CA PRO A 288 26.16 -16.16 -12.29
C PRO A 288 25.21 -14.99 -11.98
N GLU A 289 25.36 -13.87 -12.69
CA GLU A 289 24.48 -12.71 -12.49
C GLU A 289 22.99 -13.02 -12.73
N ALA A 290 22.68 -13.96 -13.62
CA ALA A 290 21.33 -14.45 -13.88
C ALA A 290 20.67 -15.10 -12.64
N HIS A 291 21.44 -15.52 -11.64
CA HIS A 291 20.93 -16.10 -10.40
C HIS A 291 20.47 -15.02 -9.39
N ARG A 292 20.84 -13.76 -9.60
CA ARG A 292 20.56 -12.67 -8.65
C ARG A 292 19.07 -12.33 -8.50
N PRO A 293 18.24 -12.27 -9.56
CA PRO A 293 16.80 -12.00 -9.42
C PRO A 293 16.09 -13.04 -8.56
N ALA A 294 16.54 -14.30 -8.63
CA ALA A 294 16.01 -15.43 -7.86
C ALA A 294 16.59 -15.52 -6.43
N ARG A 295 17.50 -14.61 -6.04
CA ARG A 295 18.12 -14.55 -4.69
C ARG A 295 18.90 -15.81 -4.30
N LEU A 296 19.23 -16.64 -5.29
CA LEU A 296 19.99 -17.88 -5.14
C LEU A 296 21.29 -17.74 -4.35
N PRO A 297 22.14 -16.72 -4.57
CA PRO A 297 23.37 -16.56 -3.79
C PRO A 297 23.07 -16.42 -2.29
N VAL A 298 22.03 -15.66 -1.94
CA VAL A 298 21.64 -15.47 -0.53
C VAL A 298 21.09 -16.76 0.06
N MET A 299 20.26 -17.50 -0.69
CA MET A 299 19.76 -18.80 -0.25
C MET A 299 20.90 -19.78 0.02
N ALA A 300 21.88 -19.85 -0.88
CA ALA A 300 23.07 -20.66 -0.71
C ALA A 300 23.84 -20.26 0.56
N ALA A 301 24.13 -18.97 0.75
CA ALA A 301 24.84 -18.49 1.94
C ALA A 301 24.09 -18.82 3.24
N VAL A 302 22.78 -18.59 3.27
CA VAL A 302 21.93 -18.91 4.43
C VAL A 302 21.97 -20.40 4.73
N SER A 303 21.90 -21.25 3.70
CA SER A 303 21.94 -22.71 3.84
C SER A 303 23.25 -23.21 4.46
N GLU A 304 24.38 -22.61 4.08
CA GLU A 304 25.69 -22.98 4.61
C GLU A 304 25.80 -22.66 6.09
N VAL A 305 25.32 -21.47 6.50
CA VAL A 305 25.35 -21.05 7.90
C VAL A 305 24.44 -21.94 8.76
N VAL A 306 23.24 -22.29 8.30
CA VAL A 306 22.36 -23.18 9.07
C VAL A 306 22.88 -24.62 9.12
N ALA A 307 23.48 -25.12 8.05
CA ALA A 307 24.10 -26.44 8.01
C ALA A 307 25.35 -26.51 8.89
N HIS A 308 26.14 -25.44 8.97
CA HIS A 308 27.28 -25.36 9.87
C HIS A 308 26.87 -25.44 11.34
N ASN A 309 25.78 -24.75 11.72
CA ASN A 309 25.31 -24.71 13.10
C ASN A 309 24.48 -25.94 13.50
N ARG A 310 23.76 -26.56 12.56
CA ARG A 310 22.90 -27.75 12.78
C ARG A 310 23.04 -28.77 11.64
N PRO A 311 24.20 -29.43 11.52
CA PRO A 311 24.46 -30.39 10.45
C PRO A 311 23.55 -31.63 10.52
N ASP A 312 23.04 -31.94 11.72
CA ASP A 312 22.07 -33.01 11.98
C ASP A 312 20.72 -32.78 11.29
N VAL A 313 20.38 -31.53 10.97
CA VAL A 313 19.04 -31.13 10.51
C VAL A 313 19.01 -30.70 9.05
N TRP A 314 20.01 -29.95 8.60
CA TRP A 314 19.97 -29.27 7.29
C TRP A 314 20.78 -29.99 6.20
N GLY A 315 21.86 -30.70 6.55
CA GLY A 315 22.75 -31.34 5.58
C GLY A 315 23.40 -30.37 4.57
N LEU A 316 24.18 -30.91 3.64
CA LEU A 316 24.74 -30.12 2.54
C LEU A 316 23.69 -29.93 1.45
N LEU A 317 23.44 -28.67 1.05
CA LEU A 317 22.48 -28.31 0.00
C LEU A 317 23.20 -27.73 -1.21
N THR A 318 22.68 -28.02 -2.40
CA THR A 318 23.14 -27.42 -3.66
C THR A 318 22.00 -26.68 -4.34
N PHE A 319 22.33 -25.56 -4.98
CA PHE A 319 21.37 -24.59 -5.52
C PHE A 319 21.58 -24.38 -7.01
N GLY A 320 20.49 -24.28 -7.77
CA GLY A 320 20.51 -23.99 -9.20
C GLY A 320 19.20 -23.39 -9.70
N LEU A 321 19.17 -23.08 -10.99
CA LEU A 321 17.95 -22.77 -11.73
C LEU A 321 17.62 -23.93 -12.66
N ASP A 322 16.34 -24.24 -12.84
CA ASP A 322 15.88 -25.08 -13.94
C ASP A 322 15.68 -24.29 -15.24
N ASP A 323 15.15 -24.98 -16.27
CA ASP A 323 14.89 -24.41 -17.59
C ASP A 323 13.84 -23.28 -17.57
N GLU A 324 13.02 -23.18 -16.51
CA GLU A 324 12.01 -22.13 -16.30
C GLU A 324 12.54 -20.97 -15.44
N ALA A 325 13.82 -20.99 -15.10
CA ALA A 325 14.45 -20.07 -14.15
C ALA A 325 13.83 -20.11 -12.74
N GLU A 326 13.27 -21.26 -12.35
CA GLU A 326 12.80 -21.52 -11.00
C GLU A 326 13.93 -22.11 -10.13
N VAL A 327 13.88 -21.82 -8.83
CA VAL A 327 14.92 -22.24 -7.88
C VAL A 327 14.81 -23.73 -7.58
N VAL A 328 15.85 -24.49 -7.90
CA VAL A 328 16.00 -25.90 -7.55
C VAL A 328 17.00 -26.04 -6.40
N VAL A 329 16.59 -26.74 -5.35
CA VAL A 329 17.44 -27.08 -4.20
C VAL A 329 17.52 -28.59 -4.07
N GLN A 330 18.73 -29.14 -3.93
CA GLN A 330 18.95 -30.58 -3.76
C GLN A 330 19.74 -30.83 -2.47
N GLY A 331 19.50 -31.99 -1.84
CA GLY A 331 20.16 -32.41 -0.60
C GLY A 331 19.18 -32.91 0.48
N SER A 332 19.70 -33.51 1.55
CA SER A 332 18.89 -34.19 2.57
C SER A 332 17.97 -33.26 3.40
N GLY A 333 18.19 -31.94 3.35
CA GLY A 333 17.35 -30.93 3.99
C GLY A 333 16.65 -29.97 3.02
N ALA A 334 16.64 -30.25 1.72
CA ALA A 334 16.15 -29.32 0.70
C ALA A 334 14.68 -28.90 0.92
N ASP A 335 13.78 -29.86 1.12
CA ASP A 335 12.36 -29.60 1.34
C ASP A 335 12.12 -28.76 2.60
N ARG A 336 12.80 -29.11 3.69
CA ARG A 336 12.73 -28.38 4.95
C ARG A 336 13.24 -26.95 4.78
N PHE A 337 14.32 -26.76 4.02
CA PHE A 337 14.93 -25.44 3.79
C PHE A 337 13.99 -24.56 2.97
N LEU A 338 13.46 -25.09 1.87
CA LEU A 338 12.48 -24.38 1.05
C LEU A 338 11.21 -24.05 1.82
N GLN A 339 10.72 -24.96 2.68
CA GLN A 339 9.57 -24.69 3.54
C GLN A 339 9.86 -23.56 4.53
N ALA A 340 11.00 -23.61 5.22
CA ALA A 340 11.41 -22.57 6.16
C ALA A 340 11.58 -21.21 5.48
N TRP A 341 12.19 -21.19 4.29
CA TRP A 341 12.35 -19.98 3.49
C TRP A 341 11.01 -19.37 3.08
N ARG A 342 10.10 -20.16 2.51
CA ARG A 342 8.79 -19.70 2.03
C ARG A 342 7.89 -19.21 3.16
N GLN A 343 7.99 -19.81 4.36
CA GLN A 343 7.19 -19.40 5.52
C GLN A 343 7.73 -18.15 6.21
N ASP A 344 9.00 -17.81 5.99
CA ASP A 344 9.64 -16.65 6.59
C ASP A 344 9.74 -15.47 5.62
N ILE A 345 8.62 -14.76 5.45
CA ILE A 345 8.53 -13.56 4.60
C ILE A 345 9.61 -12.53 4.95
N ALA A 346 10.02 -12.45 6.22
CA ALA A 346 11.06 -11.50 6.65
C ALA A 346 12.47 -11.92 6.20
N LEU A 347 12.75 -13.22 6.15
CA LEU A 347 14.00 -13.76 5.61
C LEU A 347 14.09 -13.47 4.10
N ASP A 348 13.00 -13.75 3.38
CA ASP A 348 12.89 -13.50 1.94
C ASP A 348 13.03 -11.99 1.60
N ALA A 349 12.37 -11.12 2.38
CA ALA A 349 12.46 -9.68 2.21
C ALA A 349 13.87 -9.13 2.50
N ALA A 350 14.55 -9.65 3.53
CA ALA A 350 15.92 -9.25 3.86
C ALA A 350 16.90 -9.70 2.75
N ALA A 351 16.70 -10.88 2.18
CA ALA A 351 17.46 -11.34 1.02
C ALA A 351 17.25 -10.43 -0.20
N GLY A 352 15.99 -10.07 -0.50
CA GLY A 352 15.67 -9.14 -1.58
C GLY A 352 16.26 -7.73 -1.36
N MET A 353 16.32 -7.27 -0.11
CA MET A 353 16.95 -5.99 0.24
C MET A 353 18.46 -6.02 -0.01
N LEU A 354 19.14 -7.09 0.41
CA LEU A 354 20.56 -7.29 0.17
C LEU A 354 20.87 -7.36 -1.33
N MET A 355 20.10 -8.12 -2.11
CA MET A 355 20.36 -8.24 -3.55
C MET A 355 20.15 -6.93 -4.32
N ARG A 356 19.23 -6.06 -3.87
CA ARG A 356 19.02 -4.75 -4.48
C ARG A 356 20.14 -3.75 -4.21
N SER A 357 20.88 -3.90 -3.11
CA SER A 357 21.98 -2.99 -2.77
C SER A 357 23.28 -3.34 -3.48
N ILE A 358 23.37 -4.55 -4.05
CA ILE A 358 24.56 -5.05 -4.73
C ILE A 358 24.51 -4.58 -6.18
N GLU A 359 25.17 -3.46 -6.47
CA GLU A 359 25.30 -2.88 -7.82
C GLU A 359 26.74 -2.93 -8.32
N GLY A 360 26.90 -3.29 -9.59
CA GLY A 360 28.21 -3.34 -10.27
C GLY A 360 28.81 -4.74 -10.37
N SER A 361 30.06 -4.77 -10.85
CA SER A 361 30.88 -5.98 -10.99
C SER A 361 31.82 -6.13 -9.80
N PHE A 362 31.97 -7.35 -9.28
CA PHE A 362 32.80 -7.66 -8.11
C PHE A 362 33.82 -8.75 -8.44
N SER A 363 34.85 -8.84 -7.62
CA SER A 363 35.88 -9.90 -7.72
C SER A 363 36.36 -10.28 -6.33
N GLU A 364 37.17 -11.34 -6.22
CA GLU A 364 37.82 -11.69 -4.95
C GLU A 364 38.67 -10.55 -4.37
N GLN A 365 39.28 -9.73 -5.23
CA GLN A 365 40.11 -8.58 -4.83
C GLN A 365 39.29 -7.35 -4.45
N SER A 366 38.01 -7.30 -4.84
CA SER A 366 37.08 -6.21 -4.56
C SER A 366 35.68 -6.82 -4.34
N PRO A 367 35.42 -7.32 -3.13
CA PRO A 367 34.19 -8.02 -2.81
C PRO A 367 32.98 -7.07 -2.85
N PRO A 368 31.75 -7.59 -3.03
CA PRO A 368 30.55 -6.78 -3.04
C PRO A 368 30.36 -6.05 -1.70
N PRO A 369 29.95 -4.77 -1.72
CA PRO A 369 29.55 -4.09 -0.50
C PRO A 369 28.27 -4.73 0.03
N LEU A 370 28.34 -5.28 1.25
CA LEU A 370 27.19 -5.85 1.93
C LEU A 370 26.55 -4.79 2.84
N GLU A 371 25.29 -4.45 2.58
CA GLU A 371 24.52 -3.55 3.42
C GLU A 371 24.32 -4.14 4.83
N GLN A 372 24.96 -3.54 5.82
CA GLN A 372 24.97 -4.00 7.21
C GLN A 372 23.58 -4.18 7.83
N PRO A 373 22.57 -3.32 7.55
CA PRO A 373 21.21 -3.56 8.02
C PRO A 373 20.59 -4.85 7.46
N ALA A 374 20.87 -5.20 6.20
CA ALA A 374 20.35 -6.41 5.56
C ALA A 374 21.00 -7.67 6.13
N VAL A 375 22.33 -7.66 6.28
CA VAL A 375 23.09 -8.75 6.91
C VAL A 375 22.61 -8.99 8.34
N THR A 376 22.42 -7.93 9.13
CA THR A 376 21.93 -8.03 10.51
C THR A 376 20.51 -8.61 10.56
N ALA A 377 19.63 -8.23 9.62
CA ALA A 377 18.29 -8.78 9.53
C ALA A 377 18.31 -10.27 9.21
N LEU A 378 19.11 -10.69 8.21
CA LEU A 378 19.29 -12.10 7.85
C LEU A 378 19.84 -12.93 9.03
N ALA A 379 20.89 -12.45 9.70
CA ALA A 379 21.49 -13.13 10.85
C ALA A 379 20.46 -13.39 11.97
N LYS A 380 19.62 -12.40 12.28
CA LYS A 380 18.53 -12.56 13.26
C LYS A 380 17.49 -13.60 12.84
N ARG A 381 17.17 -13.68 11.54
CA ARG A 381 16.24 -14.69 11.01
C ARG A 381 16.86 -16.09 11.04
N ILE A 382 18.15 -16.22 10.75
CA ILE A 382 18.91 -17.47 10.87
C ILE A 382 18.94 -17.95 12.32
N ALA A 383 19.26 -17.08 13.28
CA ALA A 383 19.25 -17.41 14.70
C ALA A 383 17.88 -17.96 15.14
N LYS A 384 16.81 -17.26 14.78
CA LYS A 384 15.44 -17.70 15.04
C LYS A 384 15.10 -19.03 14.37
N LEU A 385 15.64 -19.29 13.17
CA LEU A 385 15.44 -20.56 12.47
C LEU A 385 16.14 -21.71 13.21
N LEU A 386 17.34 -21.47 13.74
CA LEU A 386 18.10 -22.44 14.53
C LEU A 386 17.46 -22.73 15.89
N GLU A 387 16.81 -21.74 16.51
CA GLU A 387 16.07 -21.89 17.78
C GLU A 387 14.80 -22.75 17.66
N ARG A 388 14.20 -22.83 16.46
CA ARG A 388 12.93 -23.57 16.24
C ARG A 388 13.11 -25.07 16.12
N ILE A 389 14.35 -25.54 16.06
CA ILE A 389 14.75 -26.93 15.79
C ILE A 389 15.35 -27.51 17.05
#